data_AF-A0A171AR85-F1
#
_entry.id   AF-A0A171AR85-F1
#
_cell.length_a   1.000
_cell.length_b   1.000
_cell.length_c   1.000
_cell.angle_alpha   90.00
_cell.angle_beta   90.00
_cell.angle_gamma   90.00
#
_symmetry.space_group_name_H-M   'P 1'
#
loop_
_entity.id
_entity.type
_entity.pdbx_description
1 polymer ?
#
loop_
_entity_poly.entity_id
_entity_poly.type
_entity_poly.pdbx_seq_one_letter_code
_entity_poly.pdbx_strand_id
1 'polypeptide(L)'
;VDSSLKDFMMEAPTESVYQFEGEDYREKQKVLGIGSWIEPPKRERKANYAVDAYFREALRVSEPKAPKAPRPPKQPIVQDFQFFPNRLFELLDQEIYYFRKTVGYKVPKNPELGSDAPRAQKEEQRKIDEAEPLTEEEVAEKEKLLTQGFTNWTKRDFNQFIKANEKYGRDDIDNISKDVEGKTPEEVRAYSEVFWERCNELQDIDRIMGQIDRGEAKIQRRASIKKALDTKMSRYRAAFHQLRIAYGTNKGKNYTEEEDRFLVCMLHKLGFDKENVYEELRAMVRCSPQFRFDWFIKSRTAMELQRRCNTLITLIERENQELEERERAEKRKGRGGRGGGMAGKRKSESMTVAAGTVPSTLQQGGATPQPPPPAQDKNSPARKKKKI
;
A
#
# COMPACT_ATOMS: atom_id res chain seq x y z
N VAL A 1 6.67 -70.39 28.97
CA VAL A 1 5.35 -70.97 28.64
C VAL A 1 4.36 -69.83 28.48
N ASP A 2 3.39 -70.04 27.62
CA ASP A 2 2.73 -69.00 26.81
C ASP A 2 1.67 -68.19 27.57
N SER A 3 1.47 -66.92 27.21
CA SER A 3 0.45 -66.58 26.19
C SER A 3 0.26 -65.07 25.96
N SER A 4 -0.18 -64.72 24.75
CA SER A 4 -0.92 -63.52 24.35
C SER A 4 -0.52 -62.15 24.93
N LEU A 5 0.29 -61.40 24.16
CA LEU A 5 -0.04 -60.01 23.81
C LEU A 5 0.63 -59.58 22.48
N LYS A 6 0.24 -60.24 21.38
CA LYS A 6 0.65 -59.90 20.02
C LYS A 6 -0.57 -59.75 19.10
N ASP A 7 -1.40 -58.74 19.39
CA ASP A 7 -2.31 -58.20 18.36
C ASP A 7 -2.83 -56.80 18.74
N PHE A 8 -2.05 -55.77 18.37
CA PHE A 8 -2.55 -54.41 18.17
C PHE A 8 -1.63 -53.55 17.29
N MET A 9 -1.15 -54.11 16.18
CA MET A 9 -0.68 -53.28 15.06
C MET A 9 -1.88 -53.00 14.17
N MET A 10 -2.49 -51.83 14.36
CA MET A 10 -3.62 -51.36 13.55
C MET A 10 -3.18 -51.26 12.08
N GLU A 11 -3.78 -52.08 11.21
CA GLU A 11 -3.52 -52.05 9.77
C GLU A 11 -3.96 -50.70 9.19
N ALA A 12 -3.00 -49.82 8.93
CA ALA A 12 -3.21 -48.64 8.10
C ALA A 12 -3.15 -49.11 6.63
N PRO A 13 -4.25 -49.03 5.86
CA PRO A 13 -4.24 -49.46 4.46
C PRO A 13 -3.26 -48.59 3.68
N THR A 14 -2.33 -49.24 2.95
CA THR A 14 -1.29 -48.57 2.15
C THR A 14 -1.83 -48.09 0.80
N GLU A 15 -3.05 -47.56 0.78
CA GLU A 15 -3.62 -46.89 -0.39
C GLU A 15 -2.94 -45.54 -0.60
N SER A 16 -2.50 -45.28 -1.83
CA SER A 16 -1.82 -44.04 -2.15
C SER A 16 -2.81 -42.88 -2.19
N VAL A 17 -2.42 -41.74 -1.59
CA VAL A 17 -3.20 -40.48 -1.52
C VAL A 17 -3.54 -39.88 -2.91
N TYR A 18 -3.09 -40.54 -3.99
CA TYR A 18 -3.29 -40.13 -5.38
C TYR A 18 -4.20 -41.08 -6.18
N GLN A 19 -4.65 -42.18 -5.57
CA GLN A 19 -5.76 -43.00 -6.08
C GLN A 19 -7.10 -42.46 -5.56
N PHE A 20 -8.09 -42.33 -6.44
CA PHE A 20 -9.49 -42.10 -6.08
C PHE A 20 -10.39 -42.81 -7.10
N GLU A 21 -11.43 -43.51 -6.64
CA GLU A 21 -12.33 -44.33 -7.48
C GLU A 21 -11.61 -45.29 -8.47
N GLY A 22 -10.40 -45.74 -8.12
CA GLY A 22 -9.60 -46.66 -8.92
C GLY A 22 -8.69 -46.03 -9.99
N GLU A 23 -8.73 -44.70 -10.18
CA GLU A 23 -7.83 -43.98 -11.09
C GLU A 23 -6.65 -43.33 -10.37
N ASP A 24 -5.46 -43.30 -11.00
CA ASP A 24 -4.30 -42.53 -10.53
C ASP A 24 -4.32 -41.12 -11.15
N TYR A 25 -4.42 -40.10 -10.31
CA TYR A 25 -4.57 -38.71 -10.77
C TYR A 25 -3.24 -38.04 -11.17
N ARG A 26 -2.09 -38.70 -10.96
CA ARG A 26 -0.76 -38.15 -11.30
C ARG A 26 -0.55 -37.97 -12.80
N GLU A 27 -1.15 -38.81 -13.64
CA GLU A 27 -0.99 -38.71 -15.09
C GLU A 27 -1.95 -37.69 -15.72
N LYS A 28 -3.18 -37.56 -15.18
CA LYS A 28 -4.19 -36.63 -15.71
C LYS A 28 -3.75 -35.16 -15.61
N GLN A 29 -2.87 -34.81 -14.66
CA GLN A 29 -2.31 -33.46 -14.57
C GLN A 29 -1.37 -33.09 -15.73
N LYS A 30 -0.89 -34.06 -16.54
CA LYS A 30 -0.12 -33.80 -17.78
C LYS A 30 -0.98 -33.62 -19.03
N VAL A 31 -2.26 -34.02 -18.99
CA VAL A 31 -3.14 -34.08 -20.19
C VAL A 31 -3.99 -32.82 -20.34
N LEU A 32 -4.18 -32.03 -19.28
CA LEU A 32 -4.84 -30.70 -19.31
C LEU A 32 -3.92 -29.59 -19.88
N GLY A 33 -3.28 -29.88 -21.02
CA GLY A 33 -2.40 -28.95 -21.73
C GLY A 33 -3.15 -27.85 -22.46
N ILE A 34 -3.10 -26.63 -21.92
CA ILE A 34 -2.99 -25.35 -22.66
C ILE A 34 -3.86 -25.28 -23.95
N GLY A 35 -5.18 -25.43 -23.81
CA GLY A 35 -6.10 -25.56 -24.96
C GLY A 35 -7.11 -24.41 -25.19
N SER A 36 -7.30 -23.50 -24.23
CA SER A 36 -8.27 -22.37 -24.35
C SER A 36 -7.99 -21.22 -23.36
N TRP A 37 -6.72 -20.91 -23.08
CA TRP A 37 -6.40 -19.72 -22.30
C TRP A 37 -6.53 -18.46 -23.18
N ILE A 38 -7.65 -17.74 -23.02
CA ILE A 38 -7.83 -16.42 -23.65
C ILE A 38 -6.81 -15.48 -23.01
N GLU A 39 -5.76 -15.14 -23.77
CA GLU A 39 -4.69 -14.26 -23.30
C GLU A 39 -5.28 -12.90 -22.88
N PRO A 40 -5.16 -12.48 -21.61
CA PRO A 40 -5.63 -11.16 -21.19
C PRO A 40 -4.93 -10.10 -22.03
N PRO A 41 -5.63 -9.05 -22.51
CA PRO A 41 -5.03 -8.02 -23.36
C PRO A 41 -3.73 -7.53 -22.74
N LYS A 42 -2.60 -7.78 -23.44
CA LYS A 42 -1.27 -7.47 -22.94
C LYS A 42 -1.25 -6.01 -22.52
N ARG A 43 -1.10 -5.75 -21.21
CA ARG A 43 -0.79 -4.41 -20.72
C ARG A 43 0.51 -4.01 -21.38
N GLU A 44 0.44 -3.07 -22.32
CA GLU A 44 1.61 -2.44 -22.91
C GLU A 44 2.38 -1.74 -21.79
N ARG A 45 3.39 -2.43 -21.25
CA ARG A 45 4.46 -1.77 -20.51
C ARG A 45 5.11 -0.82 -21.51
N LYS A 46 5.06 0.49 -21.25
CA LYS A 46 5.98 1.45 -21.88
C LYS A 46 7.40 1.12 -21.44
N ALA A 47 8.00 0.16 -22.11
CA ALA A 47 9.25 -0.44 -21.72
C ALA A 47 10.40 0.27 -22.41
N ASN A 48 11.18 1.05 -21.65
CA ASN A 48 12.47 1.62 -22.07
C ASN A 48 13.52 0.49 -22.17
N TYR A 49 13.29 -0.46 -23.09
CA TYR A 49 13.94 -1.77 -23.14
C TYR A 49 15.46 -1.71 -23.28
N ALA A 50 15.99 -0.64 -23.89
CA ALA A 50 17.43 -0.41 -24.04
C ALA A 50 18.12 -0.13 -22.70
N VAL A 51 17.58 0.80 -21.90
CA VAL A 51 18.20 1.24 -20.64
C VAL A 51 18.20 0.12 -19.60
N ASP A 52 17.10 -0.63 -19.47
CA ASP A 52 17.05 -1.80 -18.57
C ASP A 52 17.93 -2.96 -19.08
N ALA A 53 18.11 -3.13 -20.40
CA ALA A 53 19.09 -4.09 -20.93
C ALA A 53 20.54 -3.70 -20.59
N TYR A 54 20.90 -2.41 -20.70
CA TYR A 54 22.20 -1.89 -20.27
C TYR A 54 22.46 -2.21 -18.80
N PHE A 55 21.52 -1.90 -17.90
CA PHE A 55 21.67 -2.17 -16.47
C PHE A 55 21.71 -3.66 -16.15
N ARG A 56 20.87 -4.51 -16.77
CA ARG A 56 20.90 -5.98 -16.56
C ARG A 56 22.24 -6.62 -16.96
N GLU A 57 22.92 -6.10 -17.98
CA GLU A 57 24.24 -6.61 -18.40
C GLU A 57 25.42 -5.86 -17.74
N ALA A 58 25.20 -4.70 -17.12
CA ALA A 58 26.20 -4.01 -16.29
C ALA A 58 26.25 -4.59 -14.87
N LEU A 59 25.09 -4.80 -14.25
CA LEU A 59 24.92 -5.27 -12.87
C LEU A 59 24.74 -6.80 -12.78
N ARG A 60 25.29 -7.54 -13.74
CA ARG A 60 25.18 -9.01 -13.82
C ARG A 60 26.05 -9.70 -12.78
N VAL A 61 25.47 -9.91 -11.59
CA VAL A 61 26.10 -10.51 -10.40
C VAL A 61 26.02 -12.04 -10.35
N SER A 62 25.07 -12.67 -11.04
CA SER A 62 24.97 -14.14 -11.09
C SER A 62 26.13 -14.78 -11.85
N GLU A 63 26.62 -15.91 -11.35
CA GLU A 63 27.73 -16.67 -11.94
C GLU A 63 27.43 -17.05 -13.40
N PRO A 64 28.23 -16.61 -14.38
CA PRO A 64 27.94 -16.86 -15.77
C PRO A 64 28.62 -18.15 -16.25
N LYS A 65 27.85 -19.01 -16.91
CA LYS A 65 28.32 -20.24 -17.59
C LYS A 65 29.15 -19.96 -18.87
N ALA A 66 29.54 -18.70 -19.08
CA ALA A 66 30.23 -18.16 -20.26
C ALA A 66 31.00 -16.88 -19.88
N PRO A 67 32.10 -16.53 -20.58
CA PRO A 67 32.86 -15.30 -20.30
C PRO A 67 32.03 -14.03 -20.59
N LYS A 68 32.21 -12.99 -19.76
CA LYS A 68 31.57 -11.68 -19.94
C LYS A 68 32.08 -10.98 -21.21
N ALA A 69 31.21 -10.26 -21.91
CA ALA A 69 31.59 -9.50 -23.10
C ALA A 69 32.54 -8.33 -22.73
N PRO A 70 33.55 -8.00 -23.56
CA PRO A 70 34.43 -6.85 -23.32
C PRO A 70 33.66 -5.53 -23.19
N ARG A 71 34.19 -4.65 -22.33
CA ARG A 71 33.76 -3.26 -22.10
C ARG A 71 34.98 -2.33 -22.05
N PRO A 72 34.86 -1.04 -22.40
CA PRO A 72 35.97 -0.09 -22.32
C PRO A 72 36.49 0.06 -20.87
N PRO A 73 37.82 0.05 -20.64
CA PRO A 73 38.40 0.06 -19.28
C PRO A 73 38.23 1.40 -18.52
N LYS A 74 37.73 2.45 -19.18
CA LYS A 74 37.44 3.77 -18.59
C LYS A 74 35.94 4.14 -18.65
N GLN A 75 35.04 3.17 -18.86
CA GLN A 75 33.61 3.47 -18.96
C GLN A 75 33.05 4.01 -17.62
N PRO A 76 32.29 5.13 -17.62
CA PRO A 76 31.64 5.65 -16.42
C PRO A 76 30.67 4.65 -15.77
N ILE A 77 30.71 4.55 -14.44
CA ILE A 77 29.79 3.72 -13.66
C ILE A 77 28.54 4.54 -13.34
N VAL A 78 27.53 4.43 -14.20
CA VAL A 78 26.18 4.99 -13.99
C VAL A 78 25.25 3.96 -13.35
N GLN A 79 24.25 4.41 -12.59
CA GLN A 79 23.27 3.56 -11.90
C GLN A 79 21.83 3.98 -12.21
N ASP A 80 20.87 3.04 -12.05
CA ASP A 80 19.45 3.25 -12.34
C ASP A 80 18.85 4.39 -11.49
N PHE A 81 19.08 4.33 -10.18
CA PHE A 81 18.63 5.32 -9.20
C PHE A 81 19.26 6.71 -9.33
N GLN A 82 20.19 6.92 -10.27
CA GLN A 82 20.78 8.23 -10.56
C GLN A 82 20.08 8.97 -11.72
N PHE A 83 19.10 8.34 -12.38
CA PHE A 83 18.18 8.95 -13.35
C PHE A 83 18.85 9.76 -14.48
N PHE A 84 19.99 9.30 -14.99
CA PHE A 84 20.62 9.90 -16.18
C PHE A 84 19.66 9.93 -17.39
N PRO A 85 19.81 10.86 -18.35
CA PRO A 85 18.98 10.89 -19.56
C PRO A 85 19.24 9.69 -20.47
N ASN A 86 18.20 9.16 -21.13
CA ASN A 86 18.29 7.97 -22.00
C ASN A 86 19.39 8.07 -23.08
N ARG A 87 19.59 9.26 -23.64
CA ARG A 87 20.62 9.58 -24.64
C ARG A 87 22.05 9.26 -24.19
N LEU A 88 22.35 9.31 -22.89
CA LEU A 88 23.65 8.92 -22.37
C LEU A 88 23.94 7.43 -22.59
N PHE A 89 22.92 6.58 -22.47
CA PHE A 89 23.07 5.13 -22.64
C PHE A 89 23.29 4.76 -24.10
N GLU A 90 22.70 5.48 -25.05
CA GLU A 90 22.96 5.34 -26.49
C GLU A 90 24.45 5.56 -26.80
N LEU A 91 25.02 6.67 -26.30
CA LEU A 91 26.43 7.03 -26.45
C LEU A 91 27.36 6.00 -25.77
N LEU A 92 27.00 5.54 -24.57
CA LEU A 92 27.76 4.51 -23.85
C LEU A 92 27.70 3.13 -24.52
N ASP A 93 26.59 2.78 -25.17
CA ASP A 93 26.48 1.55 -25.96
C ASP A 93 27.25 1.66 -27.29
N GLN A 94 27.24 2.82 -27.97
CA GLN A 94 28.13 3.07 -29.12
C GLN A 94 29.61 2.85 -28.75
N GLU A 95 30.07 3.40 -27.61
CA GLU A 95 31.45 3.14 -27.13
C GLU A 95 31.73 1.66 -26.83
N ILE A 96 30.75 0.92 -26.28
CA ILE A 96 30.87 -0.53 -26.05
C ILE A 96 30.96 -1.28 -27.38
N TYR A 97 30.10 -0.97 -28.35
CA TYR A 97 30.07 -1.65 -29.65
C TYR A 97 31.34 -1.35 -30.46
N TYR A 98 31.83 -0.10 -30.46
CA TYR A 98 33.09 0.28 -31.11
C TYR A 98 34.31 -0.37 -30.42
N PHE A 99 34.36 -0.40 -29.08
CA PHE A 99 35.43 -1.11 -28.37
C PHE A 99 35.42 -2.61 -28.65
N ARG A 100 34.25 -3.24 -28.76
CA ARG A 100 34.11 -4.64 -29.18
C ARG A 100 34.64 -4.86 -30.61
N LYS A 101 34.41 -3.91 -31.52
CA LYS A 101 34.94 -3.91 -32.90
C LYS A 101 36.48 -3.85 -32.90
N THR A 102 37.08 -2.94 -32.13
CA THR A 102 38.55 -2.78 -32.09
C THR A 102 39.29 -3.95 -31.45
N VAL A 103 38.69 -4.65 -30.46
CA VAL A 103 39.27 -5.89 -29.90
C VAL A 103 38.89 -7.16 -30.67
N GLY A 104 38.20 -7.05 -31.81
CA GLY A 104 37.81 -8.19 -32.65
C GLY A 104 36.78 -9.14 -32.02
N TYR A 105 36.00 -8.68 -31.04
CA TYR A 105 35.03 -9.51 -30.33
C TYR A 105 33.90 -9.98 -31.26
N LYS A 106 33.61 -11.29 -31.22
CA LYS A 106 32.49 -11.90 -31.95
C LYS A 106 31.45 -12.48 -30.98
N VAL A 107 30.18 -12.20 -31.27
CA VAL A 107 29.04 -12.51 -30.39
C VAL A 107 28.83 -14.03 -30.32
N PRO A 108 28.89 -14.67 -29.13
CA PRO A 108 28.56 -16.08 -28.99
C PRO A 108 27.07 -16.33 -29.25
N LYS A 109 26.73 -17.49 -29.82
CA LYS A 109 25.34 -17.92 -29.96
C LYS A 109 24.75 -18.22 -28.57
N ASN A 110 23.74 -17.45 -28.15
CA ASN A 110 23.05 -17.67 -26.88
C ASN A 110 22.12 -18.91 -26.95
N PRO A 111 22.33 -19.99 -26.17
CA PRO A 111 21.47 -21.17 -26.20
C PRO A 111 20.03 -20.91 -25.74
N GLU A 112 19.85 -19.97 -24.81
CA GLU A 112 18.56 -19.64 -24.18
C GLU A 112 17.52 -19.09 -25.16
N LEU A 113 17.96 -18.59 -26.34
CA LEU A 113 17.09 -18.00 -27.36
C LEU A 113 16.60 -19.02 -28.42
N GLY A 114 16.93 -20.31 -28.28
CA GLY A 114 16.37 -21.38 -29.10
C GLY A 114 16.45 -21.14 -30.62
N SER A 115 15.28 -21.00 -31.27
CA SER A 115 15.14 -20.75 -32.71
C SER A 115 15.62 -19.35 -33.14
N ASP A 116 15.46 -18.33 -32.30
CA ASP A 116 15.85 -16.95 -32.61
C ASP A 116 17.32 -16.66 -32.31
N ALA A 117 18.02 -17.56 -31.63
CA ALA A 117 19.45 -17.44 -31.31
C ALA A 117 20.35 -17.05 -32.50
N PRO A 118 20.21 -17.60 -33.73
CA PRO A 118 21.02 -17.18 -34.88
C PRO A 118 20.67 -15.77 -35.38
N ARG A 119 19.40 -15.36 -35.25
CA ARG A 119 18.93 -14.02 -35.66
C ARG A 119 19.45 -12.96 -34.70
N ALA A 120 19.28 -13.18 -33.39
CA ALA A 120 19.78 -12.29 -32.36
C ALA A 120 21.32 -12.19 -32.39
N GLN A 121 22.03 -13.31 -32.60
CA GLN A 121 23.48 -13.31 -32.77
C GLN A 121 23.92 -12.47 -33.97
N LYS A 122 23.24 -12.61 -35.13
CA LYS A 122 23.54 -11.81 -36.32
C LYS A 122 23.24 -10.32 -36.10
N GLU A 123 22.19 -9.99 -35.36
CA GLU A 123 21.79 -8.60 -35.09
C GLU A 123 22.76 -7.88 -34.14
N GLU A 124 23.13 -8.50 -33.01
CA GLU A 124 24.16 -7.94 -32.11
C GLU A 124 25.54 -7.90 -32.78
N GLN A 125 25.89 -8.88 -33.62
CA GLN A 125 27.12 -8.82 -34.39
C GLN A 125 27.11 -7.68 -35.41
N ARG A 126 25.95 -7.39 -36.04
CA ARG A 126 25.78 -6.27 -36.96
C ARG A 126 26.04 -4.94 -36.25
N LYS A 127 25.51 -4.75 -35.04
CA LYS A 127 25.76 -3.54 -34.23
C LYS A 127 27.25 -3.32 -33.92
N ILE A 128 28.01 -4.39 -33.67
CA ILE A 128 29.47 -4.31 -33.49
C ILE A 128 30.16 -3.98 -34.81
N ASP A 129 29.82 -4.70 -35.89
CA ASP A 129 30.51 -4.55 -37.18
C ASP A 129 30.19 -3.17 -37.83
N GLU A 130 29.00 -2.61 -37.60
CA GLU A 130 28.55 -1.27 -38.00
C GLU A 130 29.07 -0.14 -37.09
N ALA A 131 29.68 -0.42 -35.93
CA ALA A 131 30.03 0.61 -34.95
C ALA A 131 31.16 1.56 -35.41
N GLU A 132 31.01 2.85 -35.13
CA GLU A 132 31.97 3.91 -35.43
C GLU A 132 32.43 4.60 -34.14
N PRO A 133 33.60 5.28 -34.11
CA PRO A 133 34.01 6.06 -32.94
C PRO A 133 33.08 7.26 -32.76
N LEU A 134 32.83 7.67 -31.51
CA LEU A 134 32.09 8.91 -31.23
C LEU A 134 32.80 10.12 -31.88
N THR A 135 32.01 11.00 -32.48
CA THR A 135 32.47 12.31 -32.96
C THR A 135 32.86 13.24 -31.80
N GLU A 136 33.62 14.30 -32.07
CA GLU A 136 33.98 15.30 -31.05
C GLU A 136 32.73 15.96 -30.43
N GLU A 137 31.66 16.14 -31.21
CA GLU A 137 30.37 16.64 -30.75
C GLU A 137 29.67 15.64 -29.80
N GLU A 138 29.67 14.35 -30.12
CA GLU A 138 29.09 13.30 -29.27
C GLU A 138 29.91 13.06 -27.99
N VAL A 139 31.24 13.24 -28.02
CA VAL A 139 32.08 13.21 -26.82
C VAL A 139 31.71 14.38 -25.88
N ALA A 140 31.54 15.59 -26.42
CA ALA A 140 31.08 16.75 -25.65
C ALA A 140 29.62 16.59 -25.16
N GLU A 141 28.73 15.99 -25.96
CA GLU A 141 27.37 15.63 -25.55
C GLU A 141 27.40 14.66 -24.35
N LYS A 142 28.21 13.60 -24.43
CA LYS A 142 28.39 12.60 -23.37
C LYS A 142 28.89 13.21 -22.07
N GLU A 143 29.91 14.07 -22.11
CA GLU A 143 30.42 14.77 -20.92
C GLU A 143 29.36 15.69 -20.29
N LYS A 144 28.59 16.40 -21.12
CA LYS A 144 27.46 17.23 -20.66
C LYS A 144 26.31 16.38 -20.09
N LEU A 145 26.06 15.17 -20.59
CA LEU A 145 25.02 14.28 -20.07
C LEU A 145 25.42 13.59 -18.76
N LEU A 146 26.72 13.35 -18.56
CA LEU A 146 27.27 12.82 -17.30
C LEU A 146 27.11 13.76 -16.10
N THR A 147 26.81 15.05 -16.31
CA THR A 147 26.48 16.01 -15.22
C THR A 147 24.99 16.14 -14.95
N GLN A 148 24.11 15.56 -15.77
CA GLN A 148 22.65 15.70 -15.69
C GLN A 148 21.94 14.60 -14.88
N GLY A 149 22.67 13.61 -14.37
CA GLY A 149 22.16 12.65 -13.38
C GLY A 149 22.53 13.04 -11.95
N PHE A 150 21.92 12.35 -10.99
CA PHE A 150 22.18 12.53 -9.55
C PHE A 150 23.52 11.89 -9.12
N THR A 151 24.63 12.44 -9.63
CA THR A 151 26.00 11.94 -9.40
C THR A 151 26.43 11.93 -7.93
N ASN A 152 25.91 12.86 -7.13
CA ASN A 152 26.11 12.97 -5.69
C ASN A 152 25.24 11.99 -4.85
N TRP A 153 24.33 11.24 -5.46
CA TRP A 153 23.54 10.21 -4.78
C TRP A 153 24.22 8.84 -4.87
N THR A 154 24.49 8.23 -3.72
CA THR A 154 25.03 6.87 -3.62
C THR A 154 23.93 5.83 -3.38
N LYS A 155 24.23 4.54 -3.53
CA LYS A 155 23.27 3.47 -3.21
C LYS A 155 22.89 3.44 -1.72
N ARG A 156 23.71 4.00 -0.81
CA ARG A 156 23.33 4.20 0.61
C ARG A 156 22.19 5.21 0.68
N ASP A 157 22.41 6.40 0.12
CA ASP A 157 21.49 7.53 0.14
C ASP A 157 20.14 7.14 -0.46
N PHE A 158 20.16 6.44 -1.60
CA PHE A 158 18.97 5.88 -2.22
C PHE A 158 18.23 4.89 -1.30
N ASN A 159 18.93 3.89 -0.76
CA ASN A 159 18.33 2.90 0.15
C ASN A 159 17.80 3.56 1.45
N GLN A 160 18.37 4.69 1.85
CA GLN A 160 17.97 5.48 3.00
C GLN A 160 16.71 6.32 2.70
N PHE A 161 16.65 6.95 1.53
CA PHE A 161 15.44 7.61 1.01
C PHE A 161 14.25 6.63 0.87
N ILE A 162 14.46 5.41 0.35
CA ILE A 162 13.38 4.40 0.29
C ILE A 162 12.90 3.98 1.69
N LYS A 163 13.81 3.83 2.67
CA LYS A 163 13.44 3.54 4.08
C LYS A 163 12.68 4.71 4.71
N ALA A 164 13.07 5.95 4.43
CA ALA A 164 12.38 7.14 4.91
C ALA A 164 10.95 7.22 4.34
N ASN A 165 10.77 6.92 3.05
CA ASN A 165 9.43 6.81 2.44
C ASN A 165 8.59 5.68 3.07
N GLU A 166 9.15 4.52 3.42
CA GLU A 166 8.41 3.49 4.19
C GLU A 166 8.02 3.99 5.61
N LYS A 167 8.88 4.79 6.24
CA LYS A 167 8.77 5.22 7.64
C LYS A 167 7.77 6.37 7.85
N TYR A 168 7.74 7.33 6.93
CA TYR A 168 6.95 8.56 7.01
C TYR A 168 5.82 8.66 5.95
N GLY A 169 5.90 7.89 4.86
CA GLY A 169 4.99 7.98 3.71
C GLY A 169 5.44 9.06 2.71
N ARG A 170 5.07 8.89 1.43
CA ARG A 170 5.58 9.70 0.31
C ARG A 170 5.32 11.20 0.41
N ASP A 171 4.28 11.60 1.14
CA ASP A 171 3.86 13.00 1.28
C ASP A 171 4.68 13.78 2.32
N ASP A 172 5.32 13.11 3.29
CA ASP A 172 6.04 13.75 4.42
C ASP A 172 7.51 14.03 4.06
N ILE A 173 7.69 14.84 3.01
CA ILE A 173 9.00 15.17 2.45
C ILE A 173 9.90 15.87 3.48
N ASP A 174 9.33 16.65 4.41
CA ASP A 174 10.09 17.37 5.42
C ASP A 174 10.65 16.45 6.51
N ASN A 175 10.05 15.28 6.79
CA ASN A 175 10.69 14.27 7.65
C ASN A 175 11.55 13.29 6.85
N ILE A 176 11.21 12.98 5.60
CA ILE A 176 12.08 12.22 4.69
C ILE A 176 13.45 12.92 4.55
N SER A 177 13.48 14.23 4.31
CA SER A 177 14.73 14.98 4.16
C SER A 177 15.62 15.01 5.39
N LYS A 178 15.05 14.86 6.59
CA LYS A 178 15.83 14.79 7.85
C LYS A 178 16.45 13.40 8.08
N ASP A 179 15.88 12.36 7.49
CA ASP A 179 16.31 10.96 7.66
C ASP A 179 17.34 10.52 6.59
N VAL A 180 17.56 11.33 5.54
CA VAL A 180 18.57 11.13 4.49
C VAL A 180 19.85 11.88 4.85
N GLU A 181 20.79 11.19 5.46
CA GLU A 181 22.10 11.75 5.85
C GLU A 181 22.90 12.24 4.62
N GLY A 182 23.54 13.41 4.73
CA GLY A 182 24.43 13.92 3.70
C GLY A 182 23.73 14.43 2.43
N LYS A 183 22.45 14.85 2.55
CA LYS A 183 21.72 15.63 1.54
C LYS A 183 20.99 16.79 2.21
N THR A 184 20.84 17.90 1.50
CA THR A 184 19.99 19.02 1.88
C THR A 184 18.50 18.73 1.60
N PRO A 185 17.55 19.39 2.28
CA PRO A 185 16.13 19.24 1.99
C PRO A 185 15.76 19.59 0.54
N GLU A 186 16.52 20.47 -0.09
CA GLU A 186 16.37 20.91 -1.48
C GLU A 186 16.81 19.81 -2.45
N GLU A 187 17.97 19.17 -2.21
CA GLU A 187 18.40 17.99 -2.98
C GLU A 187 17.42 16.81 -2.82
N VAL A 188 16.88 16.58 -1.62
CA VAL A 188 15.91 15.50 -1.38
C VAL A 188 14.57 15.79 -2.03
N ARG A 189 14.10 17.05 -2.06
CA ARG A 189 12.92 17.46 -2.83
C ARG A 189 13.12 17.21 -4.34
N ALA A 190 14.18 17.74 -4.93
CA ALA A 190 14.47 17.58 -6.36
C ALA A 190 14.64 16.10 -6.76
N TYR A 191 15.29 15.29 -5.90
CA TYR A 191 15.39 13.85 -6.10
C TYR A 191 14.02 13.15 -6.00
N SER A 192 13.19 13.51 -5.03
CA SER A 192 11.87 12.92 -4.82
C SER A 192 10.93 13.17 -6.02
N GLU A 193 10.95 14.38 -6.58
CA GLU A 193 10.16 14.73 -7.77
C GLU A 193 10.52 13.85 -8.98
N VAL A 194 11.81 13.78 -9.33
CA VAL A 194 12.29 12.94 -10.45
C VAL A 194 12.12 11.44 -10.16
N PHE A 195 12.29 11.03 -8.90
CA PHE A 195 12.01 9.66 -8.47
C PHE A 195 10.55 9.30 -8.75
N TRP A 196 9.57 10.10 -8.30
CA TRP A 196 8.16 9.77 -8.50
C TRP A 196 7.70 9.90 -9.96
N GLU A 197 8.38 10.68 -10.79
CA GLU A 197 8.17 10.71 -12.24
C GLU A 197 8.74 9.47 -12.97
N ARG A 198 9.95 9.03 -12.60
CA ARG A 198 10.74 8.04 -13.37
C ARG A 198 11.02 6.73 -12.65
N CYS A 199 10.43 6.46 -11.48
CA CYS A 199 10.70 5.24 -10.70
C CYS A 199 10.44 3.93 -11.48
N ASN A 200 9.58 3.95 -12.50
CA ASN A 200 9.36 2.83 -13.41
C ASN A 200 10.56 2.43 -14.29
N GLU A 201 11.66 3.20 -14.26
CA GLU A 201 12.94 2.86 -14.92
C GLU A 201 13.85 2.02 -14.02
N LEU A 202 13.57 1.93 -12.71
CA LEU A 202 14.37 1.19 -11.74
C LEU A 202 14.12 -0.31 -11.83
N GLN A 203 15.17 -1.12 -11.80
CA GLN A 203 15.07 -2.57 -12.02
C GLN A 203 14.27 -3.28 -10.91
N ASP A 204 14.36 -2.74 -9.69
CA ASP A 204 13.74 -3.28 -8.48
C ASP A 204 12.39 -2.62 -8.15
N ILE A 205 11.77 -1.87 -9.07
CA ILE A 205 10.63 -0.99 -8.76
C ILE A 205 9.45 -1.70 -8.08
N ASP A 206 9.05 -2.89 -8.54
CA ASP A 206 7.95 -3.65 -7.92
C ASP A 206 8.23 -3.98 -6.44
N ARG A 207 9.50 -4.23 -6.08
CA ARG A 207 9.94 -4.47 -4.69
C ARG A 207 9.96 -3.17 -3.87
N ILE A 208 10.37 -2.06 -4.48
CA ILE A 208 10.46 -0.74 -3.86
C ILE A 208 9.06 -0.19 -3.55
N MET A 209 8.16 -0.20 -4.53
CA MET A 209 6.75 0.18 -4.34
C MET A 209 6.09 -0.72 -3.29
N GLY A 210 6.27 -2.04 -3.42
CA GLY A 210 5.80 -3.00 -2.44
C GLY A 210 6.41 -2.83 -1.04
N GLN A 211 7.49 -2.07 -0.86
CA GLN A 211 8.00 -1.67 0.45
C GLN A 211 7.30 -0.40 0.96
N ILE A 212 7.27 0.67 0.15
CA ILE A 212 6.67 1.97 0.52
C ILE A 212 5.17 1.82 0.81
N ASP A 213 4.42 1.14 -0.06
CA ASP A 213 2.97 0.92 0.10
C ASP A 213 2.66 0.13 1.39
N ARG A 214 3.54 -0.79 1.82
CA ARG A 214 3.44 -1.49 3.11
C ARG A 214 3.79 -0.59 4.30
N GLY A 215 4.67 0.39 4.13
CA GLY A 215 4.94 1.45 5.10
C GLY A 215 3.72 2.32 5.34
N GLU A 216 3.18 2.88 4.26
CA GLU A 216 1.98 3.72 4.26
C GLU A 216 0.74 2.99 4.79
N ALA A 217 0.56 1.71 4.43
CA ALA A 217 -0.49 0.89 5.03
C ALA A 217 -0.38 0.79 6.57
N LYS A 218 0.84 0.72 7.13
CA LYS A 218 1.04 0.78 8.60
C LYS A 218 0.72 2.17 9.14
N ILE A 219 1.15 3.24 8.47
CA ILE A 219 0.90 4.63 8.89
C ILE A 219 -0.61 4.91 8.92
N GLN A 220 -1.32 4.60 7.83
CA GLN A 220 -2.76 4.79 7.72
C GLN A 220 -3.53 3.87 8.67
N ARG A 221 -3.06 2.65 8.93
CA ARG A 221 -3.63 1.76 9.96
C ARG A 221 -3.52 2.39 11.35
N ARG A 222 -2.37 2.95 11.70
CA ARG A 222 -2.15 3.65 12.98
C ARG A 222 -3.07 4.88 13.11
N ALA A 223 -3.16 5.71 12.07
CA ALA A 223 -4.08 6.85 12.05
C ALA A 223 -5.56 6.43 12.23
N SER A 224 -5.99 5.35 11.56
CA SER A 224 -7.33 4.76 11.71
C SER A 224 -7.61 4.35 13.16
N ILE A 225 -6.72 3.57 13.76
CA ILE A 225 -6.86 3.08 15.14
C ILE A 225 -6.92 4.26 16.12
N LYS A 226 -6.05 5.26 15.96
CA LYS A 226 -6.05 6.47 16.80
C LYS A 226 -7.41 7.18 16.71
N LYS A 227 -7.87 7.52 15.50
CA LYS A 227 -9.17 8.18 15.28
C LYS A 227 -10.31 7.36 15.87
N ALA A 228 -10.29 6.04 15.68
CA ALA A 228 -11.35 5.15 16.15
C ALA A 228 -11.44 5.08 17.68
N LEU A 229 -10.31 5.03 18.38
CA LEU A 229 -10.24 5.08 19.84
C LEU A 229 -10.63 6.46 20.38
N ASP A 230 -10.07 7.55 19.85
CA ASP A 230 -10.42 8.92 20.24
C ASP A 230 -11.94 9.18 20.10
N THR A 231 -12.51 8.76 18.97
CA THR A 231 -13.96 8.88 18.66
C THR A 231 -14.83 7.98 19.54
N LYS A 232 -14.30 6.85 20.04
CA LYS A 232 -15.01 5.98 20.97
C LYS A 232 -14.98 6.53 22.40
N MET A 233 -13.87 7.14 22.81
CA MET A 233 -13.73 7.73 24.14
C MET A 233 -14.57 8.99 24.32
N SER A 234 -14.64 9.87 23.31
CA SER A 234 -15.39 11.12 23.38
C SER A 234 -16.91 10.94 23.59
N ARG A 235 -17.45 9.73 23.35
CA ARG A 235 -18.85 9.37 23.65
C ARG A 235 -19.16 9.24 25.16
N TYR A 236 -18.15 9.17 26.03
CA TYR A 236 -18.34 8.85 27.46
C TYR A 236 -17.62 9.84 28.38
N ARG A 237 -18.37 10.47 29.30
CA ARG A 237 -17.79 11.38 30.31
C ARG A 237 -16.84 10.67 31.28
N ALA A 238 -17.10 9.39 31.55
CA ALA A 238 -16.26 8.55 32.41
C ALA A 238 -16.03 7.17 31.75
N ALA A 239 -15.27 7.13 30.66
CA ALA A 239 -15.05 5.93 29.83
C ALA A 239 -14.70 4.66 30.62
N PHE A 240 -13.78 4.73 31.60
CA PHE A 240 -13.39 3.61 32.47
C PHE A 240 -14.56 2.94 33.23
N HIS A 241 -15.69 3.62 33.39
CA HIS A 241 -16.92 3.06 33.99
C HIS A 241 -18.03 2.85 32.94
N GLN A 242 -18.14 3.76 31.96
CA GLN A 242 -19.31 3.87 31.08
C GLN A 242 -19.16 3.19 29.72
N LEU A 243 -17.94 3.00 29.20
CA LEU A 243 -17.71 2.55 27.82
C LEU A 243 -18.24 1.12 27.59
N ARG A 244 -19.23 1.00 26.69
CA ARG A 244 -19.81 -0.29 26.26
C ARG A 244 -19.22 -0.70 24.92
N ILE A 245 -19.10 -2.00 24.63
CA ILE A 245 -18.51 -2.51 23.38
C ILE A 245 -19.55 -3.31 22.60
N ALA A 246 -19.74 -2.97 21.32
CA ALA A 246 -20.63 -3.69 20.42
C ALA A 246 -19.97 -4.99 19.89
N TYR A 247 -20.06 -6.08 20.67
CA TYR A 247 -19.38 -7.34 20.33
C TYR A 247 -19.95 -8.11 19.14
N GLY A 248 -21.26 -8.02 18.89
CA GLY A 248 -21.95 -8.99 18.04
C GLY A 248 -21.68 -10.43 18.49
N THR A 249 -21.32 -11.30 17.55
CA THR A 249 -20.91 -12.69 17.80
C THR A 249 -19.51 -12.84 18.41
N ASN A 250 -18.69 -11.79 18.44
CA ASN A 250 -17.24 -11.89 18.69
C ASN A 250 -16.81 -11.62 20.15
N LYS A 251 -17.73 -11.71 21.13
CA LYS A 251 -17.37 -11.48 22.55
C LYS A 251 -16.33 -12.48 23.05
N GLY A 252 -16.49 -13.75 22.69
CA GLY A 252 -15.77 -14.87 23.31
C GLY A 252 -16.32 -15.21 24.69
N LYS A 253 -15.76 -16.25 25.34
CA LYS A 253 -16.17 -16.70 26.68
C LYS A 253 -15.24 -16.25 27.82
N ASN A 254 -14.05 -15.75 27.49
CA ASN A 254 -12.93 -15.68 28.46
C ASN A 254 -12.80 -14.32 29.15
N TYR A 255 -12.93 -13.21 28.40
CA TYR A 255 -12.82 -11.85 28.92
C TYR A 255 -14.19 -11.27 29.26
N THR A 256 -14.32 -10.61 30.41
CA THR A 256 -15.51 -9.83 30.77
C THR A 256 -15.53 -8.45 30.12
N GLU A 257 -16.70 -7.80 30.18
CA GLU A 257 -16.88 -6.42 29.70
C GLU A 257 -16.27 -5.36 30.64
N GLU A 258 -15.79 -5.74 31.83
CA GLU A 258 -15.02 -4.84 32.69
C GLU A 258 -13.53 -4.86 32.30
N GLU A 259 -12.96 -6.06 32.11
CA GLU A 259 -11.61 -6.25 31.58
C GLU A 259 -11.46 -5.55 30.22
N ASP A 260 -12.32 -5.83 29.25
CA ASP A 260 -12.23 -5.24 27.91
C ASP A 260 -12.32 -3.70 27.94
N ARG A 261 -13.20 -3.16 28.78
CA ARG A 261 -13.35 -1.72 29.00
C ARG A 261 -12.07 -1.11 29.54
N PHE A 262 -11.46 -1.73 30.55
CA PHE A 262 -10.17 -1.30 31.08
C PHE A 262 -9.06 -1.39 30.03
N LEU A 263 -8.97 -2.50 29.28
CA LEU A 263 -7.96 -2.68 28.24
C LEU A 263 -8.03 -1.57 27.19
N VAL A 264 -9.22 -1.26 26.66
CA VAL A 264 -9.40 -0.19 25.65
C VAL A 264 -9.13 1.20 26.25
N CYS A 265 -9.64 1.49 27.46
CA CYS A 265 -9.42 2.79 28.10
C CYS A 265 -7.96 3.03 28.50
N MET A 266 -7.26 1.99 28.97
CA MET A 266 -5.86 2.09 29.37
C MET A 266 -4.91 2.08 28.16
N LEU A 267 -5.20 1.31 27.11
CA LEU A 267 -4.44 1.37 25.84
C LEU A 267 -4.56 2.75 25.17
N HIS A 268 -5.74 3.38 25.23
CA HIS A 268 -5.91 4.76 24.78
C HIS A 268 -5.09 5.73 25.63
N LYS A 269 -5.17 5.62 26.97
CA LYS A 269 -4.43 6.49 27.91
C LYS A 269 -2.91 6.36 27.80
N LEU A 270 -2.37 5.16 27.55
CA LEU A 270 -0.93 4.91 27.38
C LEU A 270 -0.41 5.30 25.99
N GLY A 271 -1.31 5.40 24.99
CA GLY A 271 -0.98 5.64 23.60
C GLY A 271 -0.67 4.33 22.85
N PHE A 272 -1.60 3.87 22.02
CA PHE A 272 -1.54 2.55 21.37
C PHE A 272 -0.33 2.31 20.44
N ASP A 273 0.33 3.38 19.94
CA ASP A 273 1.52 3.33 19.07
C ASP A 273 2.84 3.46 19.84
N LYS A 274 2.78 3.54 21.18
CA LYS A 274 3.98 3.59 22.02
C LYS A 274 4.68 2.24 22.01
N GLU A 275 6.00 2.26 21.92
CA GLU A 275 6.83 1.05 22.04
C GLU A 275 6.56 0.34 23.37
N ASN A 276 6.47 -1.00 23.35
CA ASN A 276 6.23 -1.85 24.52
C ASN A 276 4.92 -1.56 25.30
N VAL A 277 3.96 -0.82 24.73
CA VAL A 277 2.68 -0.44 25.38
C VAL A 277 1.91 -1.63 25.98
N TYR A 278 2.03 -2.83 25.43
CA TYR A 278 1.32 -4.01 25.94
C TYR A 278 1.95 -4.62 27.19
N GLU A 279 3.24 -4.37 27.47
CA GLU A 279 3.85 -4.70 28.77
C GLU A 279 3.53 -3.63 29.82
N GLU A 280 3.46 -2.34 29.43
CA GLU A 280 2.95 -1.29 30.33
C GLU A 280 1.46 -1.53 30.68
N LEU A 281 0.64 -1.92 29.71
CA LEU A 281 -0.76 -2.31 29.93
C LEU A 281 -0.86 -3.50 30.89
N ARG A 282 0.02 -4.50 30.76
CA ARG A 282 0.12 -5.66 31.65
C ARG A 282 0.54 -5.27 33.08
N ALA A 283 1.42 -4.28 33.23
CA ALA A 283 1.73 -3.70 34.54
C ALA A 283 0.51 -2.96 35.13
N MET A 284 -0.16 -2.11 34.34
CA MET A 284 -1.36 -1.37 34.78
C MET A 284 -2.52 -2.30 35.19
N VAL A 285 -2.72 -3.42 34.48
CA VAL A 285 -3.66 -4.48 34.87
C VAL A 285 -3.33 -5.06 36.24
N ARG A 286 -2.04 -5.35 36.52
CA ARG A 286 -1.60 -5.92 37.80
C ARG A 286 -1.69 -4.95 38.97
N CYS A 287 -1.47 -3.66 38.72
CA CYS A 287 -1.54 -2.60 39.72
C CYS A 287 -2.97 -2.08 39.98
N SER A 288 -3.93 -2.31 39.08
CA SER A 288 -5.31 -1.84 39.27
C SER A 288 -6.02 -2.62 40.40
N PRO A 289 -6.55 -1.95 41.46
CA PRO A 289 -7.23 -2.63 42.55
C PRO A 289 -8.49 -3.41 42.15
N GLN A 290 -9.17 -3.06 41.05
CA GLN A 290 -10.36 -3.79 40.61
C GLN A 290 -10.04 -5.26 40.24
N PHE A 291 -8.84 -5.51 39.73
CA PHE A 291 -8.35 -6.86 39.40
C PHE A 291 -7.62 -7.52 40.58
N ARG A 292 -7.81 -7.08 41.83
CA ARG A 292 -7.10 -7.62 43.01
C ARG A 292 -7.13 -9.15 43.07
N PHE A 293 -8.28 -9.74 42.74
CA PHE A 293 -8.58 -11.18 42.76
C PHE A 293 -8.74 -11.82 41.38
N ASP A 294 -8.77 -11.03 40.30
CA ASP A 294 -8.86 -11.55 38.92
C ASP A 294 -7.51 -12.12 38.47
N TRP A 295 -7.36 -13.43 38.65
CA TRP A 295 -6.20 -14.18 38.18
C TRP A 295 -6.20 -14.40 36.66
N PHE A 296 -7.34 -14.33 35.96
CA PHE A 296 -7.38 -14.55 34.52
C PHE A 296 -6.70 -13.38 33.78
N ILE A 297 -7.11 -12.15 34.05
CA ILE A 297 -6.54 -10.97 33.37
C ILE A 297 -5.08 -10.74 33.77
N LYS A 298 -4.72 -10.96 35.04
CA LYS A 298 -3.36 -10.75 35.57
C LYS A 298 -2.34 -11.81 35.16
N SER A 299 -2.81 -12.99 34.74
CA SER A 299 -1.95 -14.05 34.18
C SER A 299 -1.68 -13.89 32.68
N ARG A 300 -2.38 -12.99 31.97
CA ARG A 300 -2.13 -12.78 30.54
C ARG A 300 -0.72 -12.24 30.26
N THR A 301 -0.14 -12.69 29.15
CA THR A 301 1.06 -12.12 28.54
C THR A 301 0.72 -10.87 27.73
N ALA A 302 1.69 -9.97 27.50
CA ALA A 302 1.48 -8.80 26.66
C ALA A 302 1.01 -9.18 25.24
N MET A 303 1.52 -10.29 24.68
CA MET A 303 1.13 -10.80 23.36
C MET A 303 -0.29 -11.40 23.31
N GLU A 304 -0.90 -11.73 24.45
CA GLU A 304 -2.32 -12.08 24.54
C GLU A 304 -3.20 -10.84 24.71
N LEU A 305 -2.79 -9.89 25.57
CA LEU A 305 -3.47 -8.61 25.72
C LEU A 305 -3.49 -7.83 24.40
N GLN A 306 -2.39 -7.84 23.64
CA GLN A 306 -2.29 -7.29 22.29
C GLN A 306 -3.30 -7.95 21.33
N ARG A 307 -3.38 -9.30 21.33
CA ARG A 307 -4.35 -10.03 20.50
C ARG A 307 -5.79 -9.67 20.87
N ARG A 308 -6.12 -9.56 22.16
CA ARG A 308 -7.46 -9.11 22.60
C ARG A 308 -7.73 -7.66 22.19
N CYS A 309 -6.79 -6.74 22.43
CA CYS A 309 -6.92 -5.33 22.05
C CYS A 309 -7.14 -5.16 20.54
N ASN A 310 -6.44 -5.90 19.70
CA ASN A 310 -6.66 -5.90 18.25
C ASN A 310 -8.09 -6.32 17.87
N THR A 311 -8.67 -7.32 18.55
CA THR A 311 -10.10 -7.67 18.40
C THR A 311 -11.01 -6.52 18.83
N LEU A 312 -10.78 -5.91 20.00
CA LEU A 312 -11.62 -4.82 20.52
C LEU A 312 -11.56 -3.56 19.64
N ILE A 313 -10.38 -3.21 19.13
CA ILE A 313 -10.16 -2.16 18.14
C ILE A 313 -10.99 -2.43 16.88
N THR A 314 -10.97 -3.67 16.37
CA THR A 314 -11.73 -4.05 15.17
C THR A 314 -13.24 -3.93 15.37
N LEU A 315 -13.74 -4.24 16.58
CA LEU A 315 -15.15 -4.03 16.94
C LEU A 315 -15.51 -2.54 17.03
N ILE A 316 -14.62 -1.72 17.60
CA ILE A 316 -14.81 -0.27 17.70
C ILE A 316 -14.76 0.41 16.32
N GLU A 317 -13.88 -0.02 15.42
CA GLU A 317 -13.84 0.47 14.04
C GLU A 317 -15.14 0.15 13.28
N ARG A 318 -15.69 -1.07 13.45
CA ARG A 318 -16.99 -1.44 12.88
C ARG A 318 -18.14 -0.62 13.49
N GLU A 319 -18.21 -0.50 14.81
CA GLU A 319 -19.22 0.33 15.50
C GLU A 319 -19.18 1.78 14.99
N ASN A 320 -17.98 2.33 14.77
CA ASN A 320 -17.80 3.68 14.23
C ASN A 320 -18.30 3.80 12.78
N GLN A 321 -18.04 2.79 11.93
CA GLN A 321 -18.53 2.75 10.55
C GLN A 321 -20.07 2.70 10.49
N GLU A 322 -20.69 1.79 11.26
CA GLU A 322 -22.16 1.65 11.34
C GLU A 322 -22.84 2.94 11.83
N LEU A 323 -22.21 3.66 12.76
CA LEU A 323 -22.70 4.96 13.26
C LEU A 323 -22.49 6.09 12.25
N GLU A 324 -21.32 6.19 11.59
CA GLU A 324 -21.10 7.17 10.52
C GLU A 324 -22.08 6.96 9.36
N GLU A 325 -22.38 5.71 8.98
CA GLU A 325 -23.38 5.40 7.94
C GLU A 325 -24.80 5.78 8.33
N ARG A 326 -25.21 5.50 9.59
CA ARG A 326 -26.52 5.92 10.10
C ARG A 326 -26.67 7.44 10.07
N GLU A 327 -25.67 8.18 10.57
CA GLU A 327 -25.69 9.64 10.58
C GLU A 327 -25.75 10.23 9.16
N ARG A 328 -25.00 9.65 8.20
CA ARG A 328 -25.06 10.02 6.78
C ARG A 328 -26.44 9.73 6.16
N ALA A 329 -27.09 8.63 6.54
CA ALA A 329 -28.44 8.29 6.07
C ALA A 329 -29.52 9.22 6.64
N GLU A 330 -29.41 9.60 7.92
CA GLU A 330 -30.31 10.54 8.58
C GLU A 330 -30.16 11.96 8.02
N LYS A 331 -28.92 12.43 7.81
CA LYS A 331 -28.63 13.71 7.12
C LYS A 331 -29.17 13.76 5.68
N ARG A 332 -29.23 12.61 4.98
CA ARG A 332 -29.89 12.50 3.66
C ARG A 332 -31.41 12.58 3.78
N LYS A 333 -32.03 11.86 4.71
CA LYS A 333 -33.49 11.90 4.95
C LYS A 333 -33.98 13.30 5.37
N GLY A 334 -33.28 13.95 6.29
CA GLY A 334 -33.61 15.30 6.77
C GLY A 334 -33.57 16.39 5.69
N ARG A 335 -32.84 16.17 4.59
CA ARG A 335 -32.81 17.06 3.43
C ARG A 335 -33.96 16.84 2.43
N GLY A 336 -34.58 15.65 2.42
CA GLY A 336 -35.69 15.32 1.52
C GLY A 336 -37.09 15.64 2.08
N GLY A 337 -37.25 15.62 3.41
CA GLY A 337 -38.56 15.70 4.06
C GLY A 337 -39.22 17.10 4.16
N ARG A 338 -38.70 18.12 3.46
CA ARG A 338 -39.15 19.53 3.64
C ARG A 338 -39.85 20.14 2.42
N GLY A 339 -40.37 19.32 1.51
CA GLY A 339 -41.09 19.76 0.32
C GLY A 339 -42.15 18.74 -0.15
N GLY A 340 -43.38 18.88 0.34
CA GLY A 340 -44.55 18.09 -0.09
C GLY A 340 -45.47 17.75 1.10
N GLY A 341 -46.71 18.28 1.10
CA GLY A 341 -47.69 17.94 2.15
C GLY A 341 -48.67 19.02 2.62
N MET A 342 -48.86 20.14 1.90
CA MET A 342 -49.92 21.12 2.21
C MET A 342 -50.86 21.29 1.02
N ALA A 343 -51.90 20.45 0.96
CA ALA A 343 -53.06 20.63 0.09
C ALA A 343 -54.32 20.50 0.97
N GLY A 344 -55.04 21.62 1.15
CA GLY A 344 -56.02 21.77 2.23
C GLY A 344 -57.46 21.45 1.86
N LYS A 345 -58.35 21.52 2.87
CA LYS A 345 -59.81 21.55 2.70
C LYS A 345 -60.42 22.49 3.74
N ARG A 346 -61.20 23.49 3.31
CA ARG A 346 -61.88 24.48 4.17
C ARG A 346 -63.38 24.17 4.27
N LYS A 347 -63.94 24.28 5.48
CA LYS A 347 -65.31 24.70 5.87
C LYS A 347 -65.25 24.95 7.40
N SER A 348 -65.54 26.14 7.92
CA SER A 348 -66.88 26.71 8.23
C SER A 348 -67.65 25.84 9.24
N GLU A 349 -68.14 26.32 10.39
CA GLU A 349 -68.18 27.70 10.92
C GLU A 349 -68.55 27.74 12.43
N SER A 350 -68.97 28.92 12.93
CA SER A 350 -69.53 29.24 14.27
C SER A 350 -68.55 29.66 15.38
N MET A 351 -69.08 30.42 16.36
CA MET A 351 -68.36 31.35 17.23
C MET A 351 -68.42 30.95 18.71
N THR A 352 -67.50 31.49 19.52
CA THR A 352 -67.84 32.17 20.80
C THR A 352 -66.67 33.06 21.24
N VAL A 353 -66.89 33.96 22.20
CA VAL A 353 -66.07 35.18 22.40
C VAL A 353 -65.63 35.43 23.85
N ALA A 354 -64.35 35.81 24.02
CA ALA A 354 -63.74 36.63 25.09
C ALA A 354 -62.25 36.83 24.70
N ALA A 355 -61.60 38.00 24.58
CA ALA A 355 -61.69 39.33 25.23
C ALA A 355 -61.29 39.31 26.72
N GLY A 356 -60.21 39.97 27.17
CA GLY A 356 -59.11 40.72 26.49
C GLY A 356 -57.76 40.45 27.19
N THR A 357 -56.73 41.30 27.21
CA THR A 357 -56.53 42.67 26.71
C THR A 357 -55.03 42.93 26.44
N VAL A 358 -54.71 43.72 25.41
CA VAL A 358 -53.39 44.32 25.08
C VAL A 358 -53.53 45.86 25.17
N PRO A 359 -52.48 46.68 25.43
CA PRO A 359 -51.18 46.73 24.72
C PRO A 359 -49.98 46.86 25.71
N SER A 360 -48.74 47.34 25.44
CA SER A 360 -48.11 48.22 24.42
C SER A 360 -46.56 48.17 24.63
N THR A 361 -45.59 48.56 23.78
CA THR A 361 -45.45 48.95 22.35
C THR A 361 -43.94 49.05 21.98
N LEU A 362 -43.57 49.15 20.68
CA LEU A 362 -42.35 49.84 20.15
C LEU A 362 -40.95 49.19 20.44
N GLN A 363 -39.88 49.30 19.62
CA GLN A 363 -39.71 49.76 18.22
C GLN A 363 -38.39 49.25 17.55
N GLN A 364 -38.47 48.85 16.27
CA GLN A 364 -37.46 48.83 15.16
C GLN A 364 -36.00 48.31 15.33
N GLY A 365 -35.47 47.77 14.21
CA GLY A 365 -34.03 47.58 13.93
C GLY A 365 -33.64 46.14 13.53
N GLY A 366 -33.14 45.81 12.33
CA GLY A 366 -33.03 46.62 11.11
C GLY A 366 -31.83 46.30 10.20
N ALA A 367 -31.69 45.07 9.68
CA ALA A 367 -30.67 44.72 8.67
C ALA A 367 -31.11 43.55 7.76
N THR A 368 -30.70 43.57 6.48
CA THR A 368 -31.09 42.62 5.43
C THR A 368 -30.05 41.51 5.17
N PRO A 369 -30.44 40.35 4.59
CA PRO A 369 -29.56 39.20 4.40
C PRO A 369 -28.70 39.26 3.12
N GLN A 370 -27.53 38.60 3.15
CA GLN A 370 -26.72 38.34 1.96
C GLN A 370 -27.18 37.07 1.21
N PRO A 371 -27.04 37.00 -0.13
CA PRO A 371 -27.38 35.83 -0.93
C PRO A 371 -26.27 34.74 -0.91
N PRO A 372 -26.63 33.45 -1.09
CA PRO A 372 -25.65 32.37 -1.23
C PRO A 372 -25.01 32.33 -2.65
N PRO A 373 -23.80 31.75 -2.80
CA PRO A 373 -23.11 31.63 -4.08
C PRO A 373 -23.78 30.61 -5.03
N PRO A 374 -23.57 30.72 -6.36
CA PRO A 374 -24.22 29.89 -7.36
C PRO A 374 -23.74 28.43 -7.36
N ALA A 375 -24.64 27.52 -7.74
CA ALA A 375 -24.33 26.11 -7.91
C ALA A 375 -23.59 25.85 -9.23
N GLN A 376 -22.56 24.99 -9.20
CA GLN A 376 -21.89 24.50 -10.41
C GLN A 376 -22.75 23.42 -11.08
N ASP A 377 -23.06 23.61 -12.36
CA ASP A 377 -23.83 22.66 -13.16
C ASP A 377 -23.02 21.37 -13.42
N LYS A 378 -23.69 20.22 -13.35
CA LYS A 378 -23.09 18.89 -13.53
C LYS A 378 -23.83 18.11 -14.60
N ASN A 379 -23.58 18.47 -15.85
CA ASN A 379 -24.17 17.80 -17.00
C ASN A 379 -23.14 16.88 -17.68
N SER A 380 -23.38 15.57 -17.64
CA SER A 380 -22.61 14.55 -18.35
C SER A 380 -23.46 13.28 -18.52
N PRO A 381 -23.77 12.83 -19.75
CA PRO A 381 -24.83 11.86 -19.99
C PRO A 381 -24.43 10.40 -19.69
N ALA A 382 -25.39 9.61 -19.21
CA ALA A 382 -25.20 8.22 -18.84
C ALA A 382 -24.97 7.30 -20.06
N ARG A 383 -23.86 6.55 -20.07
CA ARG A 383 -23.54 5.58 -21.12
C ARG A 383 -24.35 4.28 -20.91
N LYS A 384 -25.35 4.04 -21.77
CA LYS A 384 -26.20 2.83 -21.74
C LYS A 384 -25.35 1.56 -21.88
N LYS A 385 -25.53 0.59 -20.98
CA LYS A 385 -25.08 -0.80 -21.22
C LYS A 385 -25.97 -1.42 -22.30
N LYS A 386 -25.37 -2.03 -23.32
CA LYS A 386 -26.05 -2.87 -24.30
C LYS A 386 -25.75 -4.33 -23.95
N LYS A 387 -26.78 -5.19 -23.94
CA LYS A 387 -26.57 -6.65 -23.98
C LYS A 387 -26.14 -7.04 -25.40
N ILE A 388 -25.04 -7.76 -25.53
CA ILE A 388 -25.01 -9.10 -26.11
C ILE A 388 -24.24 -9.94 -25.09
#